data_AF-A0A966M5R2-F1
#
_entry.id   AF-A0A966M5R2-F1
#
_cell.length_a   1.000
_cell.length_b   1.000
_cell.length_c   1.000
_cell.angle_alpha   90.00
_cell.angle_beta   90.00
_cell.angle_gamma   90.00
#
_symmetry.space_group_name_H-M   'P 1'
#
loop_
_entity.id
_entity.type
_entity.pdbx_description
1 polymer ?
#
loop_
_entity_poly.entity_id
_entity_poly.type
_entity_poly.pdbx_seq_one_letter_code
_entity_poly.pdbx_strand_id
1 'polypeptide(L)' 'MAKVLILVDHASGKVAKTAGELATFAKRAGDCVGLILAPEGQSQVLSEQ' A
#
# COMPACT_ATOMS: atom_id res chain seq x y z
N MET A 1 15.89 -6.09 -12.46
CA MET A 1 14.49 -5.63 -12.42
C MET A 1 14.40 -4.56 -11.34
N ALA A 2 13.76 -3.41 -11.59
CA ALA A 2 13.70 -2.33 -10.61
C ALA A 2 12.82 -2.73 -9.40
N LYS A 3 13.17 -2.24 -8.21
CA LYS A 3 12.30 -2.30 -7.03
C LYS A 3 11.51 -1.01 -6.95
N VAL A 4 10.19 -1.11 -6.84
CA VAL A 4 9.28 0.05 -6.79
C VAL A 4 8.65 0.11 -5.42
N LEU A 5 8.98 1.14 -4.66
CA LEU A 5 8.34 1.44 -3.38
C LEU A 5 7.15 2.38 -3.63
N ILE A 6 5.99 2.02 -3.10
CA ILE A 6 4.81 2.90 -3.11
C ILE A 6 4.38 3.21 -1.68
N LEU A 7 3.97 4.46 -1.45
CA LEU A 7 3.30 4.86 -0.21
C LEU A 7 1.81 4.55 -0.37
N VAL A 8 1.29 3.70 0.49
CA VAL A 8 -0.10 3.27 0.46
C VAL A 8 -0.91 4.22 1.32
N ASP A 9 -1.79 4.96 0.66
CA ASP A 9 -2.75 5.85 1.31
C ASP A 9 -3.82 5.03 2.04
N HIS A 10 -4.12 5.44 3.28
CA HIS A 10 -5.19 4.86 4.08
C HIS A 10 -5.81 5.91 4.99
N ALA A 11 -7.08 5.72 5.31
CA ALA A 11 -7.83 6.56 6.24
C ALA A 11 -8.64 5.69 7.19
N SER A 12 -8.51 5.93 8.49
CA SER A 12 -9.22 5.19 9.54
C SER A 12 -9.07 3.66 9.40
N GLY A 13 -7.86 3.23 9.06
CA GLY A 13 -7.54 1.81 8.84
C GLY A 13 -8.05 1.25 7.51
N LYS A 14 -8.60 2.06 6.59
CA LYS A 14 -9.06 1.65 5.26
C LYS A 14 -8.11 2.10 4.15
N VAL A 15 -7.60 1.15 3.39
CA VAL A 15 -6.75 1.41 2.22
C VAL A 15 -7.60 1.99 1.10
N ALA A 16 -7.13 3.09 0.50
CA ALA A 16 -7.81 3.71 -0.63
C ALA A 16 -7.75 2.80 -1.87
N LYS A 17 -8.84 2.71 -2.63
CA LYS A 17 -8.89 1.92 -3.88
C LYS A 17 -7.79 2.33 -4.87
N THR A 18 -7.51 3.62 -4.93
CA THR A 18 -6.45 4.21 -5.77
C THR A 18 -5.06 3.64 -5.46
N ALA A 19 -4.80 3.15 -4.24
CA ALA A 19 -3.54 2.48 -3.91
C ALA A 19 -3.38 1.15 -4.66
N GLY A 20 -4.47 0.40 -4.88
CA GLY A 20 -4.46 -0.82 -5.68
C GLY A 20 -4.24 -0.55 -7.17
N GLU A 21 -4.81 0.55 -7.69
CA GLU A 21 -4.58 1.02 -9.05
C GLU A 21 -3.12 1.44 -9.25
N LEU A 22 -2.53 2.15 -8.27
CA LEU A 22 -1.12 2.52 -8.25
C LEU A 22 -0.19 1.30 -8.17
N ALA A 23 -0.51 0.31 -7.32
CA ALA A 23 0.25 -0.94 -7.25
C ALA A 23 0.22 -1.72 -8.57
N THR A 24 -0.92 -1.71 -9.25
CA THR A 24 -1.09 -2.33 -10.58
C THR A 24 -0.24 -1.63 -11.63
N PHE A 25 -0.18 -0.29 -11.58
CA PHE A 25 0.70 0.48 -12.45
C PHE A 25 2.18 0.21 -12.15
N ALA A 26 2.57 0.20 -10.87
CA ALA A 26 3.94 -0.04 -10.41
C ALA A 26 4.50 -1.42 -10.86
N LYS A 27 3.65 -2.46 -10.93
CA LYS A 27 4.03 -3.78 -11.46
C LYS A 27 4.56 -3.75 -12.89
N ARG A 28 4.20 -2.73 -13.69
CA ARG A 28 4.74 -2.56 -15.06
C ARG A 28 6.18 -2.05 -15.06
N ALA A 29 6.62 -1.40 -13.97
CA ALA A 29 7.96 -0.85 -13.83
C ALA A 29 8.92 -1.81 -13.09
N GLY A 30 8.40 -2.71 -12.25
CA GLY A 30 9.20 -3.71 -11.55
C GLY A 30 8.47 -4.35 -10.37
N ASP A 31 9.25 -4.91 -9.43
CA ASP A 31 8.68 -5.54 -8.24
C ASP A 31 8.15 -4.47 -7.29
N CYS A 32 6.82 -4.46 -7.08
CA CYS A 32 6.15 -3.48 -6.24
C CYS A 32 6.15 -3.91 -4.76
N VAL A 33 6.57 -2.99 -3.88
CA VAL A 33 6.47 -3.10 -2.42
C VAL A 33 5.64 -1.93 -1.90
N GLY A 34 4.55 -2.21 -1.19
CA GLY A 34 3.73 -1.19 -0.55
C GLY A 34 4.15 -0.94 0.90
N LEU A 35 4.24 0.34 1.28
CA LEU A 35 4.47 0.78 2.66
C LEU A 35 3.24 1.53 3.18
N ILE A 36 2.65 1.03 4.26
CA ILE A 36 1.58 1.70 5.01
C ILE A 36 2.18 2.31 6.27
N LEU A 37 1.98 3.62 6.47
CA LEU A 37 2.37 4.31 7.70
C LEU A 37 1.15 4.46 8.59
N ALA A 38 1.10 3.74 9.71
CA ALA A 38 -0.05 3.74 10.62
C ALA A 38 0.37 4.07 12.05
N PRO A 39 -0.52 4.67 12.86
CA PRO A 39 -0.33 4.76 14.30
C PRO A 39 -0.13 3.39 14.93
N GLU A 40 0.58 3.36 16.05
CA GLU A 40 0.78 2.14 16.84
C GLU A 40 -0.57 1.47 17.17
N GLY A 41 -0.63 0.14 17.08
CA GLY A 41 -1.84 -0.64 17.35
C GLY A 41 -2.87 -0.70 16.22
N GLN A 42 -2.70 0.01 15.10
CA GLN A 42 -3.64 -0.04 13.96
C GLN A 42 -3.27 -1.07 12.88
N SER A 43 -2.16 -1.79 13.05
CA SER A 43 -1.70 -2.80 12.08
C SER A 43 -2.72 -3.91 11.85
N GLN A 44 -3.44 -4.33 12.90
CA GLN A 44 -4.43 -5.40 12.79
C GLN A 44 -5.59 -5.02 11.86
N VAL A 45 -6.17 -3.82 12.04
CA VAL A 45 -7.29 -3.32 11.21
C VAL A 45 -6.88 -3.23 9.73
N LEU A 46 -5.62 -2.86 9.47
CA LEU A 46 -5.07 -2.77 8.11
C LEU A 46 -4.74 -4.14 7.50
N SER A 47 -4.45 -5.16 8.34
CA SER A 47 -4.13 -6.53 7.87
C SER A 47 -5.36 -7.37 7.54
N GLU A 48 -6.55 -6.97 8.02
CA GLU A 48 -7.82 -7.68 7.83
C GLU A 48 -8.59 -7.22 6.57
N GLN A 49 -7.99 -6.36 5.73
CA GLN A 49 -8.58 -5.82 4.49
C GLN A 49 -8.24 -6.66 3.27
#